data_AF-A0A7J7NRU2-F1
#
_entry.id   AF-A0A7J7NRU2-F1
#
_cell.length_a   1.000
_cell.length_b   1.000
_cell.length_c   1.000
_cell.angle_alpha   90.00
_cell.angle_beta   90.00
_cell.angle_gamma   90.00
#
_symmetry.space_group_name_H-M   'P 1'
#
loop_
_entity.id
_entity.type
_entity.pdbx_description
1 polymer ?
#
loop_
_entity_poly.entity_id
_entity_poly.type
_entity_poly.pdbx_seq_one_letter_code
_entity_poly.pdbx_strand_id
1 'polypeptide(L)'
;MASNQMLGMLVLVVAILLPVRALAKEILVGDDSGWTINFDYQTWAAGKEFYVGDKLIFQYPIGVHNVLKVNGADFQTCTSPVEVMPLTTGMDVITLSAPGKKWYICDVGTHCEVGGQKLFITVLPELSASAPAPQALAPTNSANGIVSFRFQMLLAAVAVIALFI
;
A
#
# COMPACT_ATOMS: atom_id res chain seq x y z
N MET A 1 10.27 25.41 35.91
CA MET A 1 10.88 24.50 34.91
C MET A 1 10.02 23.26 34.59
N ALA A 2 9.07 22.85 35.44
CA ALA A 2 8.22 21.67 35.18
C ALA A 2 7.13 21.86 34.09
N SER A 3 6.60 23.07 33.91
CA SER A 3 5.47 23.33 32.99
C SER A 3 5.83 23.10 31.51
N ASN A 4 6.95 23.63 31.02
CA ASN A 4 7.36 23.43 29.62
C ASN A 4 7.80 21.99 29.32
N GLN A 5 8.36 21.30 30.32
CA GLN A 5 8.79 19.89 30.20
C GLN A 5 7.59 18.94 30.16
N MET A 6 6.57 19.17 31.01
CA MET A 6 5.31 18.40 30.97
C MET A 6 4.51 18.64 29.70
N LEU A 7 4.46 19.89 29.22
CA LEU A 7 3.80 20.22 27.96
C LEU A 7 4.50 19.52 26.77
N GLY A 8 5.84 19.50 26.76
CA GLY A 8 6.63 18.80 25.74
C GLY A 8 6.37 17.28 25.72
N MET A 9 6.32 16.64 26.90
CA MET A 9 6.01 15.22 27.01
C MET A 9 4.59 14.88 26.55
N LEU A 10 3.60 15.72 26.88
CA LEU A 10 2.22 15.54 26.43
C LEU A 10 2.10 15.64 24.91
N VAL A 11 2.77 16.62 24.30
CA VAL A 11 2.80 16.79 22.84
C VAL A 11 3.45 15.58 22.15
N LEU A 12 4.54 15.05 22.71
CA LEU A 12 5.21 13.87 22.16
C LEU A 12 4.32 12.62 22.23
N VAL A 13 3.61 12.40 23.34
CA VAL A 13 2.66 11.29 23.50
C VAL A 13 1.49 11.44 22.51
N VAL A 14 0.93 12.63 22.37
CA VAL A 14 -0.14 12.89 21.39
C VAL A 14 0.34 12.64 19.96
N ALA A 15 1.56 13.07 19.60
CA ALA A 15 2.12 12.84 18.27
C ALA A 15 2.34 11.34 17.94
N ILE A 16 2.74 10.53 18.92
CA ILE A 16 2.89 9.06 18.77
C ILE A 16 1.52 8.37 18.64
N LEU A 17 0.47 8.95 19.23
CA LEU A 17 -0.91 8.42 19.17
C LEU A 17 -1.67 8.84 17.91
N LEU A 18 -1.14 9.77 17.11
CA LEU A 18 -1.73 10.12 15.81
C LEU A 18 -1.48 8.97 14.82
N PRO A 19 -2.52 8.39 14.20
CA PRO A 19 -2.33 7.39 13.16
C PRO A 19 -1.58 8.02 11.99
N VAL A 20 -0.40 7.47 11.66
CA VAL A 20 0.32 7.83 10.44
C VAL A 20 -0.54 7.38 9.26
N ARG A 21 -1.05 8.33 8.48
CA ARG A 21 -1.74 8.00 7.23
C ARG A 21 -0.67 7.65 6.20
N ALA A 22 -0.69 6.40 5.73
CA ALA A 22 0.05 6.05 4.53
C ALA A 22 -0.65 6.72 3.34
N LEU A 23 0.04 7.63 2.65
CA LEU A 23 -0.46 8.21 1.41
C LEU A 23 -0.34 7.17 0.29
N ALA A 24 -1.30 7.19 -0.63
CA ALA A 24 -1.22 6.44 -1.88
C ALA A 24 0.05 6.83 -2.63
N LYS A 25 0.81 5.84 -3.09
CA LYS A 25 2.07 6.03 -3.81
C LYS A 25 1.85 6.10 -5.32
N GLU A 26 2.67 6.89 -5.98
CA GLU A 26 2.86 6.80 -7.42
C GLU A 26 4.12 5.97 -7.70
N ILE A 27 3.99 4.91 -8.47
CA ILE A 27 5.02 3.90 -8.69
C ILE A 27 5.30 3.82 -10.18
N LEU A 28 6.49 4.28 -10.58
CA LEU A 28 6.96 4.18 -11.96
C LEU A 28 7.35 2.73 -12.26
N VAL A 29 6.61 2.08 -13.15
CA VAL A 29 6.86 0.69 -13.53
C VAL A 29 8.18 0.59 -14.28
N GLY A 30 9.11 -0.22 -13.77
CA GLY A 30 10.46 -0.37 -14.33
C GLY A 30 11.46 0.71 -13.90
N ASP A 31 11.09 1.58 -12.97
CA ASP A 31 11.92 2.72 -12.52
C ASP A 31 12.47 3.50 -13.73
N ASP A 32 13.76 3.82 -13.77
CA ASP A 32 14.39 4.57 -14.87
C ASP A 32 14.34 3.84 -16.23
N SER A 33 14.08 2.53 -16.24
CA SER A 33 13.95 1.76 -17.50
C SER A 33 12.58 1.93 -18.14
N GLY A 34 11.57 2.33 -17.37
CA GLY A 34 10.19 2.45 -17.83
C GLY A 34 9.57 1.13 -18.30
N TRP A 35 8.52 1.23 -19.11
CA TRP A 35 7.83 0.11 -19.71
C TRP A 35 8.42 -0.25 -21.08
N THR A 36 9.41 -1.13 -21.07
CA THR A 36 10.17 -1.62 -22.22
C THR A 36 10.31 -3.16 -22.28
N ILE A 37 10.85 -3.67 -23.38
CA ILE A 37 11.20 -5.09 -23.58
C ILE A 37 12.57 -5.44 -22.98
N ASN A 38 12.82 -6.74 -22.77
CA ASN A 38 14.04 -7.31 -22.21
C ASN A 38 14.37 -6.81 -20.79
N PHE A 39 13.33 -6.50 -20.01
CA PHE A 39 13.43 -6.06 -18.62
C PHE A 39 12.67 -7.02 -17.71
N ASP A 40 13.28 -7.43 -16.59
CA ASP A 40 12.65 -8.34 -15.63
C ASP A 40 11.78 -7.59 -14.62
N TYR A 41 10.51 -7.42 -14.99
CA TYR A 41 9.51 -6.78 -14.13
C TYR A 41 9.17 -7.57 -12.87
N GLN A 42 9.36 -8.89 -12.86
CA GLN A 42 9.06 -9.70 -11.68
C GLN A 42 10.13 -9.48 -10.61
N THR A 43 11.40 -9.44 -11.02
CA THR A 43 12.50 -9.05 -10.14
C THR A 43 12.36 -7.59 -9.70
N TRP A 44 11.97 -6.68 -10.59
CA TRP A 44 11.68 -5.28 -10.20
C TRP A 44 10.56 -5.19 -9.14
N ALA A 45 9.49 -5.98 -9.28
CA ALA A 45 8.39 -6.00 -8.33
C ALA A 45 8.72 -6.73 -7.02
N ALA A 46 9.78 -7.56 -6.98
CA ALA A 46 10.15 -8.33 -5.81
C ALA A 46 10.45 -7.42 -4.61
N GLY A 47 9.86 -7.75 -3.46
CA GLY A 47 10.01 -6.97 -2.22
C GLY A 47 9.26 -5.63 -2.17
N LYS A 48 8.59 -5.23 -3.26
CA LYS A 48 7.69 -4.07 -3.25
C LYS A 48 6.31 -4.47 -2.73
N GLU A 49 5.72 -3.60 -1.93
CA GLU A 49 4.33 -3.71 -1.50
C GLU A 49 3.47 -2.72 -2.27
N PHE A 50 2.37 -3.23 -2.82
CA PHE A 50 1.38 -2.47 -3.56
C PHE A 50 0.08 -2.49 -2.76
N TYR A 51 -0.51 -1.34 -2.52
CA TYR A 51 -1.74 -1.20 -1.74
C TYR A 51 -2.88 -0.67 -2.60
N VAL A 52 -4.12 -0.93 -2.16
CA VAL A 52 -5.28 -0.22 -2.72
C VAL A 52 -5.06 1.29 -2.55
N GLY A 53 -5.29 2.04 -3.63
CA GLY A 53 -5.08 3.49 -3.71
C GLY A 53 -3.80 3.87 -4.47
N ASP A 54 -2.77 3.01 -4.47
CA ASP A 54 -1.53 3.26 -5.20
C ASP A 54 -1.79 3.37 -6.72
N LYS A 55 -0.88 4.06 -7.41
CA LYS A 55 -0.94 4.29 -8.87
C LYS A 55 0.30 3.69 -9.52
N LEU A 56 0.09 2.82 -10.50
CA LEU A 56 1.15 2.38 -11.41
C LEU A 56 1.24 3.36 -12.57
N ILE A 57 2.43 3.88 -12.85
CA ILE A 57 2.72 4.74 -13.99
C ILE A 57 3.54 3.93 -14.99
N PHE A 58 3.00 3.73 -16.18
CA PHE A 58 3.67 3.05 -17.29
C PHE A 58 4.14 4.11 -18.28
N GLN A 59 5.45 4.36 -18.30
CA GLN A 59 6.07 5.32 -19.19
C GLN A 59 6.79 4.62 -20.34
N TYR A 60 6.49 5.01 -21.58
CA TYR A 60 7.06 4.40 -22.78
C TYR A 60 6.90 5.31 -24.02
N PRO A 61 7.71 5.14 -25.08
CA PRO A 61 7.51 5.89 -26.32
C PRO A 61 6.15 5.59 -26.97
N ILE A 62 5.38 6.64 -27.28
CA ILE A 62 4.06 6.53 -27.91
C ILE A 62 4.15 5.73 -29.21
N GLY A 63 3.23 4.78 -29.40
CA GLY A 63 3.15 3.94 -30.59
C GLY A 63 4.15 2.77 -30.63
N VAL A 64 5.05 2.65 -29.66
CA VAL A 64 6.00 1.53 -29.54
C VAL A 64 5.46 0.44 -28.62
N HIS A 65 4.90 0.84 -27.48
CA HIS A 65 4.33 -0.06 -26.50
C HIS A 65 2.89 0.34 -26.17
N ASN A 66 2.23 -0.50 -25.39
CA ASN A 66 0.94 -0.22 -24.80
C ASN A 66 0.83 -0.97 -23.46
N VAL A 67 -0.25 -0.72 -22.74
CA VAL A 67 -0.56 -1.41 -21.48
C VAL A 67 -1.93 -2.04 -21.57
N LEU A 68 -1.97 -3.36 -21.49
CA LEU A 68 -3.19 -4.14 -21.47
C LEU A 68 -3.33 -4.86 -20.14
N LYS A 69 -4.42 -4.62 -19.42
CA LYS A 69 -4.75 -5.36 -18.20
C LYS A 69 -5.44 -6.67 -18.58
N VAL A 70 -4.91 -7.79 -18.10
CA VAL A 70 -5.39 -9.13 -18.45
C VAL A 70 -5.67 -9.97 -17.21
N ASN A 71 -6.23 -11.17 -17.39
CA ASN A 71 -6.33 -12.17 -16.33
C ASN A 71 -5.04 -13.01 -16.24
N GLY A 72 -4.96 -13.89 -15.24
CA GLY A 72 -3.78 -14.72 -15.03
C GLY A 72 -3.50 -15.74 -16.14
N ALA A 73 -4.51 -16.27 -16.83
CA ALA A 73 -4.33 -17.23 -17.93
C ALA A 73 -3.77 -16.53 -19.17
N ASP A 74 -4.41 -15.42 -19.58
CA ASP A 74 -3.97 -14.58 -20.68
C ASP A 74 -2.58 -14.00 -20.45
N PHE A 75 -2.25 -13.67 -19.19
CA PHE A 75 -0.89 -13.28 -18.82
C PHE A 75 0.12 -14.39 -19.12
N GLN A 76 -0.16 -15.66 -18.81
CA GLN A 76 0.80 -16.74 -19.06
C GLN A 76 1.06 -16.94 -20.55
N THR A 77 0.01 -16.85 -21.37
CA THR A 77 0.07 -17.08 -22.81
C THR A 77 0.28 -15.81 -23.64
N CYS A 78 0.41 -14.64 -23.00
CA CYS A 78 0.47 -13.34 -23.66
C CYS A 78 -0.71 -13.07 -24.61
N THR A 79 -1.90 -13.54 -24.23
CA THR A 79 -3.12 -13.37 -25.03
C THR A 79 -3.70 -11.98 -24.84
N SER A 80 -4.08 -11.32 -25.94
CA SER A 80 -4.87 -10.09 -25.92
C SER A 80 -6.36 -10.41 -26.11
N PRO A 81 -7.21 -10.20 -25.10
CA PRO A 81 -8.65 -10.45 -25.22
C PRO A 81 -9.32 -9.35 -26.05
N VAL A 82 -10.19 -9.73 -26.98
CA VAL A 82 -10.85 -8.82 -27.94
C VAL A 82 -11.65 -7.68 -27.27
N GLU A 83 -12.21 -7.93 -26.09
CA GLU A 83 -13.06 -6.97 -25.37
C GLU A 83 -12.28 -5.97 -24.50
N VAL A 84 -10.95 -6.10 -24.41
CA VAL A 84 -10.12 -5.23 -23.58
C VAL A 84 -9.35 -4.27 -24.48
N MET A 85 -9.61 -2.98 -24.32
CA MET A 85 -8.88 -1.95 -25.06
C MET A 85 -7.55 -1.63 -24.35
N PRO A 86 -6.42 -1.60 -25.07
CA PRO A 86 -5.13 -1.21 -24.50
C PRO A 86 -5.07 0.30 -24.24
N LEU A 87 -4.30 0.68 -23.22
CA LEU A 87 -3.88 2.06 -22.99
C LEU A 87 -2.64 2.37 -23.83
N THR A 88 -2.60 3.55 -24.46
CA THR A 88 -1.65 3.85 -25.55
C THR A 88 -1.04 5.26 -25.45
N THR A 89 -1.16 5.94 -24.31
CA THR A 89 -0.79 7.37 -24.20
C THR A 89 0.72 7.61 -24.07
N GLY A 90 1.51 6.58 -23.77
CA GLY A 90 2.95 6.69 -23.45
C GLY A 90 3.25 7.10 -22.01
N MET A 91 2.23 7.45 -21.22
CA MET A 91 2.32 7.71 -19.78
C MET A 91 1.01 7.30 -19.12
N ASP A 92 0.69 6.01 -19.17
CA ASP A 92 -0.59 5.51 -18.66
C ASP A 92 -0.55 5.34 -17.14
N VAL A 93 -1.61 5.80 -16.47
CA VAL A 93 -1.74 5.69 -15.02
C VAL A 93 -2.87 4.74 -14.67
N ILE A 94 -2.55 3.68 -13.92
CA ILE A 94 -3.53 2.71 -13.42
C ILE A 94 -3.61 2.82 -11.90
N THR A 95 -4.78 3.20 -11.39
CA THR A 95 -5.05 3.18 -9.95
C THR A 95 -5.42 1.77 -9.50
N LEU A 96 -4.77 1.28 -8.45
CA LEU A 96 -5.01 -0.01 -7.84
C LEU A 96 -6.25 0.06 -6.95
N SER A 97 -7.43 -0.22 -7.50
CA SER A 97 -8.71 0.00 -6.82
C SER A 97 -9.20 -1.14 -5.94
N ALA A 98 -8.58 -2.31 -6.02
CA ALA A 98 -9.02 -3.49 -5.27
C ALA A 98 -7.85 -4.42 -4.96
N PRO A 99 -7.89 -5.15 -3.83
CA PRO A 99 -6.87 -6.13 -3.49
C PRO A 99 -6.75 -7.26 -4.51
N GLY A 100 -5.74 -8.10 -4.31
CA GLY A 100 -5.50 -9.31 -5.07
C GLY A 100 -4.56 -9.11 -6.25
N LYS A 101 -4.44 -10.20 -7.03
CA LYS A 101 -3.50 -10.29 -8.15
C LYS A 101 -3.93 -9.38 -9.31
N LYS A 102 -2.97 -8.68 -9.92
CA LYS A 102 -3.15 -7.86 -11.12
C LYS A 102 -2.09 -8.22 -12.15
N TRP A 103 -2.48 -8.27 -13.42
CA TRP A 103 -1.61 -8.66 -14.53
C TRP A 103 -1.70 -7.64 -15.65
N TYR A 104 -0.55 -7.28 -16.18
CA TYR A 104 -0.39 -6.28 -17.24
C TYR A 104 0.60 -6.81 -18.28
N ILE A 105 0.30 -6.61 -19.55
CA ILE A 105 1.15 -7.00 -20.69
C ILE A 105 1.22 -5.87 -21.71
N CYS A 106 2.24 -5.93 -22.58
CA CYS A 106 2.21 -5.24 -23.87
C CYS A 106 1.88 -6.27 -24.96
N ASP A 107 0.81 -6.05 -25.71
CA ASP A 107 0.36 -6.98 -26.76
C ASP A 107 0.86 -6.60 -28.17
N VAL A 108 1.78 -5.65 -28.27
CA VAL A 108 2.39 -5.23 -29.53
C VAL A 108 3.37 -6.32 -30.01
N GLY A 109 3.03 -6.98 -31.12
CA GLY A 109 3.89 -7.99 -31.74
C GLY A 109 4.28 -9.10 -30.76
N THR A 110 5.57 -9.32 -30.57
CA THR A 110 6.13 -10.37 -29.68
C THR A 110 6.67 -9.80 -28.36
N HIS A 111 6.29 -8.57 -27.99
CA HIS A 111 6.84 -7.86 -26.83
C HIS A 111 6.58 -8.58 -25.50
N CYS A 112 5.39 -9.15 -25.29
CA CYS A 112 5.10 -9.91 -24.06
C CYS A 112 5.83 -11.26 -24.01
N GLU A 113 5.76 -12.04 -25.10
CA GLU A 113 6.17 -13.45 -25.12
C GLU A 113 7.68 -13.65 -25.29
N VAL A 114 8.31 -12.88 -26.19
CA VAL A 114 9.76 -12.91 -26.43
C VAL A 114 10.45 -11.80 -25.64
N GLY A 115 9.88 -10.59 -25.68
CA GLY A 115 10.45 -9.43 -24.99
C GLY A 115 10.23 -9.43 -23.49
N GLY A 116 9.40 -10.32 -22.94
CA GLY A 116 9.14 -10.37 -21.50
C GLY A 116 8.45 -9.12 -20.92
N GLN A 117 7.82 -8.29 -21.77
CA GLN A 117 7.17 -7.05 -21.34
C GLN A 117 5.82 -7.33 -20.68
N LYS A 118 5.88 -7.82 -19.44
CA LYS A 118 4.74 -8.29 -18.65
C LYS A 118 5.00 -8.13 -17.15
N LEU A 119 4.02 -7.61 -16.42
CA LEU A 119 4.07 -7.40 -14.97
C LEU A 119 2.94 -8.14 -14.26
N PHE A 120 3.27 -8.78 -13.14
CA PHE A 120 2.32 -9.37 -12.21
C PHE A 120 2.63 -8.83 -10.82
N ILE A 121 1.61 -8.35 -10.13
CA ILE A 121 1.72 -7.87 -8.75
C ILE A 121 0.58 -8.42 -7.89
N THR A 122 0.79 -8.43 -6.58
CA THR A 122 -0.26 -8.66 -5.59
C THR A 122 -0.55 -7.37 -4.85
N VAL A 123 -1.80 -6.92 -4.91
CA VAL A 123 -2.27 -5.70 -4.23
C VAL A 123 -2.85 -6.07 -2.88
N LEU A 124 -2.35 -5.44 -1.83
CA LEU A 124 -2.82 -5.56 -0.46
C LEU A 124 -4.01 -4.59 -0.23
N PRO A 125 -4.90 -4.87 0.74
CA PRO A 125 -5.92 -3.92 1.18
C PRO A 125 -5.33 -2.56 1.52
N GLU A 126 -6.13 -1.51 1.41
CA GLU A 126 -5.71 -0.18 1.86
C GLU A 126 -5.21 -0.26 3.30
N LEU A 127 -4.12 0.44 3.60
CA LEU A 127 -3.59 0.56 4.96
C LEU A 127 -4.61 1.32 5.80
N SER A 128 -5.55 0.60 6.39
CA SER A 128 -6.56 1.18 7.27
C SER A 128 -5.87 1.73 8.51
N ALA A 129 -6.00 3.03 8.73
CA ALA A 129 -5.94 3.55 10.08
C ALA A 129 -7.02 2.83 10.87
N SER A 130 -6.65 2.20 12.00
CA SER A 130 -7.59 1.60 12.94
C SER A 130 -8.77 2.55 13.12
N ALA A 131 -9.96 2.17 12.63
CA ALA A 131 -11.16 2.92 12.93
C ALA A 131 -11.27 3.04 14.46
N PRO A 132 -11.77 4.16 15.03
CA PRO A 132 -12.13 4.18 16.44
C PRO A 132 -13.05 3.00 16.70
N ALA A 133 -12.70 2.15 17.66
CA ALA A 133 -13.55 1.03 18.03
C ALA A 133 -14.99 1.53 18.25
N PRO A 134 -16.02 0.80 17.79
CA PRO A 134 -17.40 1.16 18.09
C PRO A 134 -17.53 1.40 19.59
N GLN A 135 -18.00 2.59 19.98
CA GLN A 135 -18.31 2.86 21.39
C GLN A 135 -19.41 1.87 21.80
N ALA A 136 -19.03 0.82 22.53
CA ALA A 136 -19.98 -0.06 23.16
C ALA A 136 -20.78 0.77 24.16
N LEU A 137 -22.07 0.97 23.91
CA LEU A 137 -23.01 1.46 24.91
C LEU A 137 -22.98 0.45 26.07
N ALA A 138 -22.42 0.87 27.20
CA ALA A 138 -22.30 0.03 28.38
C ALA A 138 -23.68 -0.36 28.93
N PRO A 139 -23.95 -1.65 29.16
CA PRO A 139 -24.86 -2.05 30.21
C PRO A 139 -24.08 -2.12 31.54
N THR A 140 -24.72 -1.62 32.58
CA THR A 140 -24.22 -1.59 33.95
C THR A 140 -24.00 -2.98 34.56
N ASN A 141 -22.94 -3.03 35.39
CA ASN A 141 -22.70 -3.91 36.55
C ASN A 141 -21.97 -5.25 36.39
N SER A 142 -20.82 -5.26 37.10
CA SER A 142 -20.34 -6.29 38.02
C SER A 142 -19.84 -7.62 37.45
N ALA A 143 -18.51 -7.75 37.34
CA ALA A 143 -17.74 -8.76 38.08
C ALA A 143 -16.26 -8.72 37.68
N ASN A 144 -15.40 -9.01 38.65
CA ASN A 144 -13.94 -9.03 38.58
C ASN A 144 -13.39 -9.95 37.49
N GLY A 145 -12.31 -9.52 36.81
CA GLY A 145 -11.40 -10.46 36.16
C GLY A 145 -10.63 -9.94 34.94
N ILE A 146 -9.37 -9.58 35.17
CA ILE A 146 -8.26 -9.61 34.19
C ILE A 146 -8.27 -8.50 33.12
N VAL A 147 -7.92 -7.26 33.53
CA VAL A 147 -7.46 -6.22 32.60
C VAL A 147 -5.95 -6.37 32.40
N SER A 148 -5.65 -7.07 31.32
CA SER A 148 -4.39 -7.26 30.62
C SER A 148 -3.43 -6.04 30.69
N PHE A 149 -2.24 -6.28 31.24
CA PHE A 149 -0.89 -5.68 31.11
C PHE A 149 -0.67 -4.20 30.73
N ARG A 150 -1.56 -3.56 29.97
CA ARG A 150 -1.45 -2.16 29.52
C ARG A 150 -1.72 -1.16 30.65
N PHE A 151 -2.55 -1.53 31.63
CA PHE A 151 -2.93 -0.65 32.74
C PHE A 151 -1.83 -0.55 33.83
N GLN A 152 -1.03 -1.60 34.01
CA GLN A 152 0.11 -1.59 34.95
C GLN A 152 1.25 -0.68 34.50
N MET A 153 1.50 -0.57 33.19
CA MET A 153 2.48 0.39 32.64
C MET A 153 2.05 1.84 32.85
N LEU A 154 0.73 2.11 32.81
CA LEU A 154 0.17 3.44 33.06
C LEU A 154 0.37 3.89 34.52
N LEU A 155 0.15 2.99 35.47
CA LEU A 155 0.31 3.28 36.90
C LEU A 155 1.79 3.42 37.31
N ALA A 156 2.69 2.61 36.72
CA ALA A 156 4.12 2.73 36.97
C ALA A 156 4.69 4.06 36.47
N ALA A 157 4.26 4.53 35.30
CA ALA A 157 4.70 5.83 34.76
C ALA A 157 4.23 7.01 35.61
N VAL A 158 3.00 6.96 36.15
CA VAL A 158 2.46 8.01 37.04
C VAL A 158 3.16 7.98 38.42
N ALA A 159 3.48 6.80 38.96
CA ALA A 159 4.19 6.67 40.23
C ALA A 159 5.65 7.16 40.15
N VAL A 160 6.34 6.96 39.03
CA VAL A 160 7.70 7.50 38.82
C VAL A 160 7.67 9.03 38.76
N ILE A 161 6.63 9.64 38.17
CA ILE A 161 6.47 11.10 38.12
C ILE A 161 6.19 11.71 39.50
N ALA A 162 5.44 11.01 40.36
CA ALA A 162 5.14 11.48 41.72
C ALA A 162 6.33 11.39 42.70
N LEU A 163 7.38 10.61 42.37
CA LEU A 163 8.59 10.47 43.17
C LEU A 163 9.65 11.55 42.89
N PHE A 164 9.43 12.40 41.88
CA PHE A 164 10.34 13.49 41.50
C PHE A 164 9.67 14.89 41.58
N ILE A 165 8.55 15.02 42.30
CA ILE A 165 7.94 16.29 42.72
C ILE A 165 8.34 16.58 44.16
#